data_AF-A0A4V6QFL0-F1
#
_entry.id   AF-A0A4V6QFL0-F1
#
_cell.length_a   1.000
_cell.length_b   1.000
_cell.length_c   1.000
_cell.angle_alpha   90.00
_cell.angle_beta   90.00
_cell.angle_gamma   90.00
#
_symmetry.space_group_name_H-M   'P 1'
#
loop_
_entity.id
_entity.type
_entity.pdbx_description
1 polymer ?
#
loop_
_entity_poly.entity_id
_entity_poly.type
_entity_poly.pdbx_seq_one_letter_code
_entity_poly.pdbx_strand_id
1 'polypeptide(L)'
;MSQLNSTPSTTSGVSGDLAAAPGFPDTFFLDTEDFQPISHDKLYCTAAVPQYVSELLGLDAPLVCERYFDTVDLWFPFVSRKKLRQDLEFGISADVASLLLCMKLATEVPFNNFLSADTSPTYEAARRYTTTLEVTFPMSLRVLQSLVLIATYEVGHGIFPTAYLTVGRAARLGLLRGVHDRKNVTQIFQTPPTWTHWEEERRTWWAITILERYMNLGPKGLALATPEPVQGELLPASDADWFRGALGTSQPLFTMGFSTDSEVGPFARVCQASHILGRVLSHRNSKRDGMLPQGILDEAAQLDATLTALDAHLAQASADTASTVDVALCTVARLNLFQGYACIQPGAVGERLPAESEMQKTSVRGLKQIIAVRAPTLALTVLRQGAQASDGLSPLLIQVLYDIATECQWLIREGEIVEGADTTLNLAADALKLLSQRWSVAAKCLKLLEKSGGL
;
A
#
# COMPACT_ATOMS: atom_id res chain seq x y z
N MET A 1 17.12 -52.97 -58.41
CA MET A 1 15.69 -52.75 -58.68
C MET A 1 14.97 -52.62 -57.35
N SER A 2 14.37 -51.46 -57.09
CA SER A 2 13.07 -51.25 -56.41
C SER A 2 13.10 -49.98 -55.57
N GLN A 3 12.26 -49.04 -55.98
CA GLN A 3 11.86 -47.82 -55.28
C GLN A 3 11.26 -48.12 -53.91
N LEU A 4 11.23 -47.11 -53.01
CA LEU A 4 10.07 -46.82 -52.17
C LEU A 4 10.16 -45.41 -51.56
N ASN A 5 9.35 -44.53 -52.15
CA ASN A 5 8.46 -43.53 -51.56
C ASN A 5 8.95 -42.58 -50.45
N SER A 6 9.12 -41.33 -50.87
CA SER A 6 8.97 -40.11 -50.08
C SER A 6 7.49 -39.80 -49.79
N THR A 7 7.16 -39.54 -48.52
CA THR A 7 5.98 -38.78 -48.08
C THR A 7 6.44 -37.74 -47.04
N PRO A 8 6.16 -36.43 -47.22
CA PRO A 8 6.34 -35.46 -46.15
C PRO A 8 5.03 -35.34 -45.36
N SER A 9 5.08 -35.63 -44.06
CA SER A 9 4.01 -35.29 -43.13
C SER A 9 4.08 -33.80 -42.80
N THR A 10 3.09 -33.07 -43.24
CA THR A 10 2.78 -31.70 -42.83
C THR A 10 2.41 -31.66 -41.34
N THR A 11 3.26 -31.02 -40.52
CA THR A 11 2.84 -30.42 -39.26
C THR A 11 2.99 -28.92 -39.38
N SER A 12 1.84 -28.27 -39.57
CA SER A 12 1.63 -26.83 -39.44
C SER A 12 1.95 -26.40 -38.00
N GLY A 13 3.19 -25.96 -37.76
CA GLY A 13 3.55 -25.19 -36.59
C GLY A 13 3.50 -23.71 -36.97
N VAL A 14 2.43 -23.02 -36.59
CA VAL A 14 2.39 -21.55 -36.59
C VAL A 14 3.40 -21.08 -35.54
N SER A 15 4.64 -20.92 -35.96
CA SER A 15 5.68 -20.26 -35.19
C SER A 15 5.56 -18.79 -35.52
N GLY A 16 4.72 -18.08 -34.77
CA GLY A 16 4.80 -16.63 -34.72
C GLY A 16 6.07 -16.30 -33.95
N ASP A 17 7.10 -15.84 -34.65
CA ASP A 17 8.35 -15.36 -34.07
C ASP A 17 8.05 -14.21 -33.10
N LEU A 18 7.94 -14.53 -31.81
CA LEU A 18 8.08 -13.57 -30.72
C LEU A 18 9.54 -13.12 -30.73
N ALA A 19 9.80 -11.87 -31.12
CA ALA A 19 11.10 -11.26 -30.87
C ALA A 19 11.33 -11.23 -29.35
N ALA A 20 12.04 -12.24 -28.84
CA ALA A 20 12.31 -12.41 -27.42
C ALA A 20 13.07 -11.18 -26.92
N ALA A 21 12.51 -10.47 -25.94
CA ALA A 21 13.30 -9.51 -25.19
C ALA A 21 14.49 -10.21 -24.56
N PRO A 22 15.61 -9.50 -24.33
CA PRO A 22 16.73 -10.08 -23.62
C PRO A 22 16.23 -10.63 -22.29
N GLY A 23 16.45 -11.93 -22.07
CA GLY A 23 16.10 -12.59 -20.83
C GLY A 23 16.79 -11.94 -19.62
N PHE A 24 16.35 -12.31 -18.43
CA PHE A 24 17.00 -11.86 -17.20
C PHE A 24 18.50 -12.22 -17.23
N PRO A 25 19.40 -11.28 -16.87
CA PRO A 25 20.83 -11.54 -16.91
C PRO A 25 21.22 -12.48 -15.75
N ASP A 26 21.40 -13.78 -16.04
CA ASP A 26 21.76 -14.80 -15.04
C ASP A 26 23.03 -14.42 -14.23
N THR A 27 23.96 -13.67 -14.83
CA THR A 27 25.16 -13.14 -14.15
C THR A 27 24.81 -12.32 -12.91
N PHE A 28 23.63 -11.68 -12.83
CA PHE A 28 23.18 -11.00 -11.62
C PHE A 28 23.21 -11.91 -10.38
N PHE A 29 22.83 -13.18 -10.54
CA PHE A 29 22.84 -14.17 -9.46
C PHE A 29 24.09 -15.04 -9.44
N LEU A 30 24.68 -15.33 -10.61
CA LEU A 30 25.76 -16.30 -10.73
C LEU A 30 27.16 -15.67 -10.61
N ASP A 31 27.33 -14.43 -11.07
CA ASP A 31 28.62 -13.74 -11.11
C ASP A 31 28.44 -12.21 -11.04
N THR A 32 28.43 -11.69 -9.81
CA THR A 32 28.21 -10.26 -9.56
C THR A 32 29.39 -9.40 -10.02
N GLU A 33 30.59 -9.95 -10.17
CA GLU A 33 31.77 -9.20 -10.66
C GLU A 33 31.66 -8.93 -12.17
N ASP A 34 31.13 -9.89 -12.93
CA ASP A 34 30.90 -9.77 -14.37
C ASP A 34 29.52 -9.18 -14.73
N PHE A 35 28.63 -9.00 -13.75
CA PHE A 35 27.30 -8.42 -13.98
C PHE A 35 27.38 -6.95 -14.43
N GLN A 36 26.64 -6.61 -15.51
CA GLN A 36 26.50 -5.24 -16.00
C GLN A 36 25.04 -4.79 -15.89
N PRO A 37 24.75 -3.65 -15.25
CA PRO A 37 23.40 -3.13 -15.14
C PRO A 37 22.76 -2.91 -16.52
N ILE A 38 21.50 -3.31 -16.66
CA ILE A 38 20.73 -3.19 -17.89
C ILE A 38 20.09 -1.80 -18.03
N SER A 39 19.95 -1.32 -19.26
CA SER A 39 19.21 -0.07 -19.51
C SER A 39 17.72 -0.28 -19.25
N HIS A 40 17.05 0.74 -18.73
CA HIS A 40 15.59 0.75 -18.54
C HIS A 40 14.84 0.53 -19.85
N ASP A 41 15.41 0.95 -20.98
CA ASP A 41 14.80 0.85 -22.32
C ASP A 41 14.98 -0.54 -22.95
N LYS A 42 15.81 -1.42 -22.36
CA LYS A 42 16.03 -2.77 -22.91
C LYS A 42 14.92 -3.77 -22.59
N LEU A 43 13.91 -3.36 -21.83
CA LEU A 43 12.82 -4.22 -21.37
C LEU A 43 11.47 -3.96 -22.05
N TYR A 44 11.46 -3.32 -23.22
CA TYR A 44 10.22 -3.16 -23.96
C TYR A 44 9.62 -4.53 -24.31
N CYS A 45 8.41 -4.76 -23.81
CA CYS A 45 7.63 -5.93 -24.17
C CYS A 45 7.03 -5.70 -25.56
N THR A 46 7.54 -6.43 -26.55
CA THR A 46 7.00 -6.49 -27.92
C THR A 46 5.84 -7.48 -28.06
N ALA A 47 5.45 -8.16 -26.97
CA ALA A 47 4.36 -9.12 -27.01
C ALA A 47 3.04 -8.41 -27.35
N ALA A 48 2.24 -9.05 -28.21
CA ALA A 48 0.93 -8.55 -28.55
C ALA A 48 -0.01 -8.63 -27.34
N VAL A 49 -0.86 -7.62 -27.18
CA VAL A 49 -1.92 -7.61 -26.17
C VAL A 49 -2.93 -8.73 -26.51
N PRO A 50 -3.19 -9.69 -25.61
CA PRO A 50 -4.16 -10.75 -25.85
C PRO A 50 -5.57 -10.21 -26.10
N GLN A 51 -6.34 -10.85 -26.98
CA GLN A 51 -7.68 -10.41 -27.36
C GLN A 51 -8.62 -10.21 -26.15
N TYR A 52 -8.61 -11.12 -25.18
CA TYR A 52 -9.44 -11.02 -23.98
C TYR A 52 -9.12 -9.77 -23.12
N VAL A 53 -7.87 -9.29 -23.15
CA VAL A 53 -7.45 -8.05 -22.47
C VAL A 53 -7.95 -6.85 -23.24
N SER A 54 -7.78 -6.85 -24.57
CA SER A 54 -8.24 -5.78 -25.45
C SER A 54 -9.76 -5.60 -25.39
N GLU A 55 -10.52 -6.69 -25.36
CA GLU A 55 -11.98 -6.67 -25.21
C GLU A 55 -12.42 -6.07 -23.87
N LEU A 56 -11.73 -6.43 -22.78
CA LEU A 56 -12.02 -5.88 -21.45
C LEU A 56 -11.59 -4.43 -21.31
N LEU A 57 -10.49 -4.00 -21.90
CA LEU A 57 -10.09 -2.58 -21.90
C LEU A 57 -11.10 -1.74 -22.71
N GLY A 58 -11.61 -2.29 -23.79
CA GLY A 58 -12.47 -1.57 -24.73
C GLY A 58 -11.67 -0.56 -25.55
N LEU A 59 -12.38 0.38 -26.17
CA LEU A 59 -11.79 1.35 -27.11
C LEU A 59 -11.22 2.62 -26.46
N ASP A 60 -11.43 2.83 -25.16
CA ASP A 60 -11.16 4.13 -24.51
C ASP A 60 -10.17 4.02 -23.34
N ALA A 61 -8.92 3.66 -23.67
CA ALA A 61 -7.81 3.72 -22.72
C ALA A 61 -7.61 5.10 -22.06
N PRO A 62 -7.77 6.24 -22.78
CA PRO A 62 -7.74 7.57 -22.16
C PRO A 62 -8.77 7.74 -21.03
N LEU A 63 -10.01 7.29 -21.21
CA LEU A 63 -11.04 7.39 -20.17
C LEU A 63 -10.70 6.57 -18.92
N VAL A 64 -10.10 5.38 -19.08
CA VAL A 64 -9.60 4.58 -17.94
C VAL A 64 -8.54 5.34 -17.15
N CYS A 65 -7.59 5.97 -17.85
CA CYS A 65 -6.56 6.80 -17.22
C CYS A 65 -7.18 7.98 -16.46
N GLU A 66 -8.05 8.76 -17.08
CA GLU A 66 -8.64 9.94 -16.45
C GLU A 66 -9.43 9.54 -15.21
N ARG A 67 -10.24 8.47 -15.28
CA ARG A 67 -10.95 7.94 -14.10
C ARG A 67 -10.00 7.53 -12.98
N TYR A 68 -8.89 6.87 -13.30
CA TYR A 68 -7.89 6.51 -12.29
C TYR A 68 -7.26 7.74 -11.63
N PHE A 69 -6.83 8.73 -12.43
CA PHE A 69 -6.19 9.95 -11.93
C PHE A 69 -7.15 10.84 -11.13
N ASP A 70 -8.44 10.80 -11.43
CA ASP A 70 -9.46 11.56 -10.71
C ASP A 70 -9.99 10.85 -9.45
N THR A 71 -9.53 9.62 -9.16
CA THR A 71 -10.01 8.83 -8.01
C THR A 71 -8.88 8.24 -7.17
N VAL A 72 -8.24 7.16 -7.64
CA VAL A 72 -7.24 6.39 -6.87
C VAL A 72 -5.94 7.16 -6.71
N ASP A 73 -5.50 7.86 -7.76
CA ASP A 73 -4.23 8.61 -7.74
C ASP A 73 -4.23 9.73 -6.70
N LEU A 74 -5.40 10.26 -6.31
CA LEU A 74 -5.51 11.34 -5.33
C LEU A 74 -5.01 10.94 -3.93
N TRP A 75 -5.14 9.66 -3.56
CA TRP A 75 -4.68 9.13 -2.27
C TRP A 75 -3.57 8.07 -2.42
N PHE A 76 -3.30 7.64 -3.65
CA PHE A 76 -2.23 6.69 -3.96
C PHE A 76 -1.44 7.07 -5.23
N PRO A 77 -0.76 8.23 -5.24
CA PRO A 77 -0.07 8.75 -6.42
C PRO A 77 1.29 8.09 -6.64
N PHE A 78 1.31 6.93 -7.30
CA PHE A 78 2.54 6.22 -7.64
C PHE A 78 2.76 5.97 -9.14
N VAL A 79 1.83 6.40 -10.00
CA VAL A 79 1.96 6.33 -11.45
C VAL A 79 2.08 7.74 -12.02
N SER A 80 3.06 7.98 -12.90
CA SER A 80 3.24 9.30 -13.51
C SER A 80 2.20 9.54 -14.60
N ARG A 81 1.27 10.47 -14.37
CA ARG A 81 0.28 10.89 -15.39
C ARG A 81 0.94 11.37 -16.68
N LYS A 82 2.01 12.17 -16.56
CA LYS A 82 2.78 12.68 -17.70
C LYS A 82 3.38 11.53 -18.53
N LYS A 83 4.07 10.61 -17.87
CA LYS A 83 4.75 9.51 -18.57
C LYS A 83 3.76 8.52 -19.16
N LEU A 84 2.68 8.19 -18.45
CA LEU A 84 1.65 7.30 -18.99
C LEU A 84 0.97 7.91 -20.22
N ARG A 85 0.68 9.22 -20.23
CA ARG A 85 0.16 9.90 -21.42
C ARG A 85 1.14 9.83 -22.60
N GLN A 86 2.43 10.05 -22.35
CA GLN A 86 3.47 9.89 -23.38
C GLN A 86 3.51 8.45 -23.90
N ASP A 87 3.48 7.44 -23.02
CA ASP A 87 3.45 6.03 -23.42
C ASP A 87 2.26 5.74 -24.35
N LEU A 88 1.07 6.28 -24.05
CA LEU A 88 -0.13 6.11 -24.86
C LEU A 88 -0.05 6.78 -26.24
N GLU A 89 0.71 7.86 -26.40
CA GLU A 89 0.96 8.50 -27.70
C GLU A 89 1.79 7.60 -28.63
N PHE A 90 2.69 6.79 -28.07
CA PHE A 90 3.50 5.82 -28.83
C PHE A 90 2.79 4.48 -29.10
N GLY A 91 1.65 4.24 -28.44
CA GLY A 91 0.84 3.04 -28.57
C GLY A 91 0.80 2.20 -27.30
N ILE A 92 -0.18 1.29 -27.22
CA ILE A 92 -0.38 0.45 -26.04
C ILE A 92 0.52 -0.79 -26.13
N SER A 93 1.64 -0.77 -25.41
CA SER A 93 2.48 -1.96 -25.18
C SER A 93 1.77 -2.93 -24.23
N ALA A 94 2.26 -4.18 -24.18
CA ALA A 94 1.65 -5.22 -23.36
C ALA A 94 1.65 -4.91 -21.86
N ASP A 95 2.71 -4.29 -21.33
CA ASP A 95 2.82 -3.90 -19.93
C ASP A 95 1.97 -2.66 -19.60
N VAL A 96 1.85 -1.70 -20.53
CA VAL A 96 0.89 -0.58 -20.42
C VAL A 96 -0.55 -1.11 -20.45
N ALA A 97 -0.88 -2.09 -21.29
CA ALA A 97 -2.20 -2.73 -21.30
C ALA A 97 -2.52 -3.39 -19.96
N SER A 98 -1.54 -4.04 -19.32
CA SER A 98 -1.70 -4.62 -17.98
C SER A 98 -1.97 -3.53 -16.94
N LEU A 99 -1.23 -2.44 -16.98
CA LEU A 99 -1.43 -1.32 -16.07
C LEU A 99 -2.82 -0.70 -16.25
N LEU A 100 -3.24 -0.43 -17.48
CA LEU A 100 -4.58 0.08 -17.80
C LEU A 100 -5.69 -0.87 -17.30
N LEU A 101 -5.52 -2.18 -17.47
CA LEU A 101 -6.49 -3.16 -17.00
C LEU A 101 -6.60 -3.14 -15.47
N CYS A 102 -5.47 -2.98 -14.78
CA CYS A 102 -5.44 -2.86 -13.33
C CYS A 102 -5.96 -1.50 -12.83
N MET A 103 -5.80 -0.42 -13.59
CA MET A 103 -6.43 0.88 -13.32
C MET A 103 -7.94 0.80 -13.46
N LYS A 104 -8.43 0.13 -14.51
CA LYS A 104 -9.85 -0.17 -14.68
C LYS A 104 -10.38 -0.98 -13.51
N LEU A 105 -9.67 -2.05 -13.11
CA LEU A 105 -10.03 -2.86 -11.94
C LEU A 105 -10.11 -2.03 -10.65
N ALA A 106 -9.09 -1.20 -10.36
CA ALA A 106 -9.03 -0.41 -9.14
C ALA A 106 -10.13 0.67 -9.05
N THR A 107 -10.68 1.07 -10.19
CA THR A 107 -11.77 2.07 -10.30
C THR A 107 -13.15 1.44 -10.48
N GLU A 108 -13.23 0.10 -10.60
CA GLU A 108 -14.50 -0.63 -10.72
C GLU A 108 -15.17 -0.79 -9.35
N VAL A 109 -16.50 -0.69 -9.31
CA VAL A 109 -17.32 -1.07 -8.15
C VAL A 109 -17.99 -2.40 -8.47
N PRO A 110 -17.48 -3.54 -7.95
CA PRO A 110 -17.91 -4.87 -8.37
C PRO A 110 -19.39 -5.16 -8.09
N PHE A 111 -19.98 -4.49 -7.09
CA PHE A 111 -21.36 -4.68 -6.67
C PHE A 111 -22.40 -4.13 -7.64
N ASN A 112 -22.03 -3.24 -8.56
CA ASN A 112 -22.95 -2.76 -9.61
C ASN A 112 -23.41 -3.90 -10.55
N ASN A 113 -22.67 -5.02 -10.57
CA ASN A 113 -22.91 -6.15 -11.46
C ASN A 113 -23.41 -7.42 -10.73
N PHE A 114 -23.79 -7.35 -9.45
CA PHE A 114 -24.21 -8.50 -8.61
C PHE A 114 -23.18 -9.64 -8.49
N LEU A 115 -21.91 -9.39 -8.83
CA LEU A 115 -20.82 -10.35 -8.73
C LEU A 115 -20.03 -10.13 -7.43
N SER A 116 -19.47 -11.22 -6.89
CA SER A 116 -18.48 -11.11 -5.82
C SER A 116 -17.16 -10.58 -6.40
N ALA A 117 -16.44 -9.77 -5.64
CA ALA A 117 -15.21 -9.11 -6.10
C ALA A 117 -14.12 -10.09 -6.57
N ASP A 118 -14.04 -11.27 -5.93
CA ASP A 118 -13.13 -12.36 -6.29
C ASP A 118 -13.53 -13.08 -7.59
N THR A 119 -14.77 -12.90 -8.06
CA THR A 119 -15.30 -13.47 -9.30
C THR A 119 -15.40 -12.45 -10.45
N SER A 120 -14.85 -11.25 -10.27
CA SER A 120 -14.85 -10.23 -11.33
C SER A 120 -14.05 -10.72 -12.55
N PRO A 121 -14.63 -10.70 -13.77
CA PRO A 121 -13.89 -11.02 -15.00
C PRO A 121 -12.67 -10.12 -15.21
N THR A 122 -12.78 -8.84 -14.85
CA THR A 122 -11.67 -7.87 -14.88
C THR A 122 -10.55 -8.30 -13.94
N TYR A 123 -10.89 -8.74 -12.73
CA TYR A 123 -9.92 -9.19 -11.72
C TYR A 123 -9.18 -10.45 -12.18
N GLU A 124 -9.92 -11.47 -12.67
CA GLU A 124 -9.33 -12.71 -13.16
C GLU A 124 -8.39 -12.44 -14.35
N ALA A 125 -8.84 -11.63 -15.30
CA ALA A 125 -8.04 -11.24 -16.46
C ALA A 125 -6.78 -10.44 -16.06
N ALA A 126 -6.91 -9.48 -15.13
CA ALA A 126 -5.78 -8.69 -14.63
C ALA A 126 -4.73 -9.56 -13.96
N ARG A 127 -5.13 -10.51 -13.11
CA ARG A 127 -4.21 -11.44 -12.46
C ARG A 127 -3.53 -12.37 -13.45
N ARG A 128 -4.31 -13.00 -14.34
CA ARG A 128 -3.78 -13.92 -15.35
C ARG A 128 -2.77 -13.21 -16.24
N TYR A 129 -3.13 -12.02 -16.73
CA TYR A 129 -2.28 -11.27 -17.65
C TYR A 129 -1.01 -10.76 -16.98
N THR A 130 -1.14 -10.15 -15.80
CA THR A 130 0.02 -9.64 -15.05
C THR A 130 0.97 -10.77 -14.63
N THR A 131 0.46 -11.94 -14.25
CA THR A 131 1.30 -13.12 -13.96
C THR A 131 2.08 -13.58 -15.20
N THR A 132 1.45 -13.55 -16.38
CA THR A 132 2.11 -13.92 -17.65
C THR A 132 3.24 -12.94 -17.97
N LEU A 133 2.99 -11.64 -17.78
CA LEU A 133 4.00 -10.61 -17.98
C LEU A 133 5.09 -10.64 -16.92
N GLU A 134 4.79 -11.00 -15.67
CA GLU A 134 5.79 -11.16 -14.62
C GLU A 134 6.79 -12.27 -14.97
N VAL A 135 6.32 -13.40 -15.50
CA VAL A 135 7.21 -14.50 -15.93
C VAL A 135 8.07 -14.08 -17.12
N THR A 136 7.53 -13.26 -18.03
CA THR A 136 8.22 -12.90 -19.28
C THR A 136 9.10 -11.65 -19.12
N PHE A 137 8.70 -10.71 -18.26
CA PHE A 137 9.29 -9.40 -18.03
C PHE A 137 9.18 -8.99 -16.55
N PRO A 138 9.80 -9.74 -15.62
CA PRO A 138 9.65 -9.50 -14.17
C PRO A 138 10.12 -8.12 -13.73
N MET A 139 10.90 -7.46 -14.60
CA MET A 139 11.56 -6.20 -14.34
C MET A 139 10.90 -5.01 -15.07
N SER A 140 9.66 -5.09 -15.56
CA SER A 140 8.94 -3.88 -16.01
C SER A 140 8.39 -3.11 -14.80
N LEU A 141 8.60 -1.79 -14.76
CA LEU A 141 7.97 -0.93 -13.74
C LEU A 141 6.45 -0.95 -13.86
N ARG A 142 5.92 -1.05 -15.09
CA ARG A 142 4.47 -1.11 -15.35
C ARG A 142 3.87 -2.39 -14.77
N VAL A 143 4.55 -3.52 -14.93
CA VAL A 143 4.13 -4.80 -14.31
C VAL A 143 4.15 -4.71 -12.78
N LEU A 144 5.18 -4.09 -12.19
CA LEU A 144 5.23 -3.86 -10.75
C LEU A 144 4.08 -2.97 -10.27
N GLN A 145 3.78 -1.89 -10.99
CA GLN A 145 2.65 -1.00 -10.72
C GLN A 145 1.30 -1.73 -10.85
N SER A 146 1.15 -2.63 -11.83
CA SER A 146 -0.02 -3.51 -11.97
C SER A 146 -0.21 -4.40 -10.74
N LEU A 147 0.86 -5.01 -10.22
CA LEU A 147 0.80 -5.81 -8.99
C LEU A 147 0.36 -4.98 -7.79
N VAL A 148 0.82 -3.73 -7.67
CA VAL A 148 0.38 -2.81 -6.61
C VAL A 148 -1.11 -2.53 -6.72
N LEU A 149 -1.65 -2.26 -7.92
CA LEU A 149 -3.10 -2.03 -8.10
C LEU A 149 -3.94 -3.29 -7.83
N ILE A 150 -3.47 -4.47 -8.25
CA ILE A 150 -4.13 -5.74 -7.92
C ILE A 150 -4.14 -5.94 -6.41
N ALA A 151 -3.01 -5.72 -5.72
CA ALA A 151 -2.93 -5.82 -4.26
C ALA A 151 -3.91 -4.83 -3.59
N THR A 152 -3.97 -3.58 -4.04
CA THR A 152 -4.93 -2.59 -3.52
C THR A 152 -6.38 -3.05 -3.67
N TYR A 153 -6.75 -3.63 -4.82
CA TYR A 153 -8.07 -4.20 -5.04
C TYR A 153 -8.33 -5.37 -4.07
N GLU A 154 -7.40 -6.31 -3.96
CA GLU A 154 -7.51 -7.46 -3.06
C GLU A 154 -7.64 -7.04 -1.59
N VAL A 155 -6.91 -6.01 -1.16
CA VAL A 155 -7.02 -5.41 0.17
C VAL A 155 -8.41 -4.78 0.37
N GLY A 156 -8.85 -3.92 -0.54
CA GLY A 156 -10.14 -3.22 -0.43
C GLY A 156 -11.36 -4.14 -0.47
N HIS A 157 -11.26 -5.29 -1.13
CA HIS A 157 -12.34 -6.29 -1.19
C HIS A 157 -12.16 -7.44 -0.17
N GLY A 158 -11.06 -7.44 0.58
CA GLY A 158 -10.76 -8.45 1.60
C GLY A 158 -10.59 -9.85 1.00
N ILE A 159 -9.86 -9.96 -0.11
CA ILE A 159 -9.53 -11.21 -0.80
C ILE A 159 -8.26 -11.79 -0.15
N PHE A 160 -8.44 -12.38 1.04
CA PHE A 160 -7.36 -12.97 1.83
C PHE A 160 -7.35 -14.50 1.70
N PRO A 161 -6.18 -15.17 1.72
CA PRO A 161 -4.83 -14.62 1.95
C PRO A 161 -4.15 -14.06 0.68
N THR A 162 -4.84 -14.01 -0.46
CA THR A 162 -4.26 -13.60 -1.75
C THR A 162 -3.60 -12.23 -1.70
N ALA A 163 -4.24 -11.22 -1.11
CA ALA A 163 -3.66 -9.87 -0.96
C ALA A 163 -2.27 -9.87 -0.33
N TYR A 164 -2.08 -10.66 0.74
CA TYR A 164 -0.79 -10.77 1.44
C TYR A 164 0.30 -11.33 0.52
N LEU A 165 -0.04 -12.36 -0.28
CA LEU A 165 0.89 -12.97 -1.22
C LEU A 165 1.23 -12.03 -2.39
N THR A 166 0.25 -11.29 -2.91
CA THR A 166 0.46 -10.32 -4.00
C THR A 166 1.37 -9.17 -3.56
N VAL A 167 1.14 -8.62 -2.35
CA VAL A 167 2.04 -7.60 -1.77
C VAL A 167 3.45 -8.15 -1.57
N GLY A 168 3.60 -9.37 -1.04
CA GLY A 168 4.91 -10.01 -0.87
C GLY A 168 5.66 -10.22 -2.19
N ARG A 169 4.95 -10.55 -3.28
CA ARG A 169 5.53 -10.63 -4.63
C ARG A 169 6.01 -9.26 -5.11
N ALA A 170 5.17 -8.23 -5.00
CA ALA A 170 5.56 -6.87 -5.37
C ALA A 170 6.79 -6.39 -4.56
N ALA A 171 6.84 -6.69 -3.27
CA ALA A 171 8.01 -6.40 -2.42
C ALA A 171 9.27 -7.10 -2.93
N ARG A 172 9.21 -8.40 -3.26
CA ARG A 172 10.36 -9.15 -3.80
C ARG A 172 10.85 -8.61 -5.14
N LEU A 173 9.94 -8.22 -6.03
CA LEU A 173 10.32 -7.60 -7.30
C LEU A 173 10.92 -6.21 -7.09
N GLY A 174 10.38 -5.39 -6.17
CA GLY A 174 10.96 -4.09 -5.80
C GLY A 174 12.35 -4.21 -5.17
N LEU A 175 12.58 -5.25 -4.38
CA LEU A 175 13.90 -5.59 -3.84
C LEU A 175 14.87 -5.98 -4.95
N LEU A 176 14.46 -6.86 -5.87
CA LEU A 176 15.27 -7.30 -7.01
C LEU A 176 15.65 -6.12 -7.92
N ARG A 177 14.79 -5.11 -8.03
CA ARG A 177 15.10 -3.84 -8.73
C ARG A 177 16.14 -2.97 -8.02
N GLY A 178 16.38 -3.17 -6.73
CA GLY A 178 17.28 -2.32 -5.94
C GLY A 178 16.67 -1.01 -5.45
N VAL A 179 15.35 -0.82 -5.55
CA VAL A 179 14.69 0.48 -5.23
C VAL A 179 14.80 0.86 -3.74
N HIS A 180 14.89 -0.15 -2.88
CA HIS A 180 14.96 -0.03 -1.42
C HIS A 180 16.28 0.55 -0.89
N ASP A 181 17.37 0.35 -1.63
CA ASP A 181 18.69 0.90 -1.30
C ASP A 181 19.46 1.04 -2.61
N ARG A 182 19.64 2.28 -3.06
CA ARG A 182 20.26 2.53 -4.37
C ARG A 182 21.77 2.68 -4.31
N LYS A 183 22.37 2.61 -3.12
CA LYS A 183 23.81 2.83 -2.90
C LYS A 183 24.54 1.56 -2.51
N ASN A 184 23.93 0.72 -1.67
CA ASN A 184 24.65 -0.40 -1.03
C ASN A 184 24.24 -1.78 -1.55
N VAL A 185 23.32 -1.88 -2.52
CA VAL A 185 22.95 -3.17 -3.12
C VAL A 185 23.16 -3.16 -4.63
N THR A 186 23.38 -4.35 -5.19
CA THR A 186 23.53 -4.55 -6.63
C THR A 186 22.30 -4.04 -7.38
N GLN A 187 22.49 -3.03 -8.22
CA GLN A 187 21.42 -2.45 -9.02
C GLN A 187 21.28 -3.23 -10.31
N ILE A 188 20.11 -3.82 -10.55
CA ILE A 188 19.86 -4.51 -11.82
C ILE A 188 19.84 -3.51 -12.99
N PHE A 189 19.36 -2.29 -12.76
CA PHE A 189 19.29 -1.24 -13.77
C PHE A 189 20.43 -0.22 -13.65
N GLN A 190 20.77 0.38 -14.79
CA GLN A 190 21.53 1.61 -14.83
C GLN A 190 20.76 2.74 -14.15
N THR A 191 21.44 3.83 -13.80
CA THR A 191 20.77 5.03 -13.25
C THR A 191 19.60 5.45 -14.14
N PRO A 192 18.38 5.60 -13.58
CA PRO A 192 17.23 5.98 -14.40
C PRO A 192 17.44 7.30 -15.16
N PRO A 193 16.93 7.38 -16.40
CA PRO A 193 17.32 8.43 -17.35
C PRO A 193 16.72 9.81 -17.02
N THR A 194 15.66 9.85 -16.20
CA THR A 194 14.98 11.10 -15.85
C THR A 194 14.59 11.13 -14.38
N TRP A 195 14.48 12.34 -13.83
CA TRP A 195 13.97 12.55 -12.47
C TRP A 195 12.55 11.98 -12.30
N THR A 196 11.68 12.11 -13.31
CA THR A 196 10.31 11.56 -13.25
C THR A 196 10.32 10.04 -13.14
N HIS A 197 11.22 9.34 -13.85
CA HIS A 197 11.36 7.89 -13.72
C HIS A 197 11.81 7.51 -12.30
N TRP A 198 12.81 8.22 -11.79
CA TRP A 198 13.32 8.05 -10.43
C TRP A 198 12.22 8.20 -9.36
N GLU A 199 11.43 9.25 -9.49
CA GLU A 199 10.34 9.54 -8.57
C GLU A 199 9.20 8.52 -8.70
N GLU A 200 8.89 8.07 -9.91
CA GLU A 200 7.89 7.01 -10.13
C GLU A 200 8.27 5.68 -9.47
N GLU A 201 9.54 5.27 -9.57
CA GLU A 201 10.04 4.08 -8.88
C GLU A 201 9.98 4.24 -7.36
N ARG A 202 10.39 5.41 -6.85
CA ARG A 202 10.32 5.71 -5.40
C ARG A 202 8.88 5.63 -4.89
N ARG A 203 7.94 6.28 -5.56
CA ARG A 203 6.52 6.27 -5.16
C ARG A 203 5.92 4.87 -5.24
N THR A 204 6.30 4.08 -6.26
CA THR A 204 5.90 2.67 -6.38
C THR A 204 6.43 1.82 -5.22
N TRP A 205 7.69 2.02 -4.80
CA TRP A 205 8.26 1.33 -3.63
C TRP A 205 7.56 1.70 -2.31
N TRP A 206 7.25 2.98 -2.13
CA TRP A 206 6.47 3.43 -0.99
C TRP A 206 5.05 2.87 -1.00
N ALA A 207 4.39 2.79 -2.15
CA ALA A 207 3.08 2.18 -2.30
C ALA A 207 3.09 0.71 -1.83
N ILE A 208 4.10 -0.08 -2.23
CA ILE A 208 4.28 -1.47 -1.77
C ILE A 208 4.46 -1.51 -0.25
N THR A 209 5.31 -0.65 0.30
CA THR A 209 5.58 -0.57 1.74
C THR A 209 4.31 -0.23 2.52
N ILE A 210 3.52 0.75 2.08
CA ILE A 210 2.24 1.14 2.69
C ILE A 210 1.26 -0.04 2.73
N LEU A 211 1.06 -0.74 1.61
CA LEU A 211 0.18 -1.90 1.55
C LEU A 211 0.64 -3.02 2.48
N GLU A 212 1.95 -3.27 2.55
CA GLU A 212 2.49 -4.28 3.46
C GLU A 212 2.27 -3.93 4.92
N ARG A 213 2.56 -2.69 5.34
CA ARG A 213 2.35 -2.27 6.73
C ARG A 213 0.87 -2.35 7.09
N TYR A 214 -0.02 -1.91 6.19
CA TYR A 214 -1.46 -2.01 6.38
C TYR A 214 -1.92 -3.48 6.54
N MET A 215 -1.44 -4.37 5.66
CA MET A 215 -1.79 -5.79 5.70
C MET A 215 -1.34 -6.52 6.97
N ASN A 216 -0.27 -6.03 7.60
CA ASN A 216 0.27 -6.61 8.84
C ASN A 216 -0.33 -6.00 10.12
N LEU A 217 -1.37 -5.15 10.02
CA LEU A 217 -2.06 -4.60 11.19
C LEU A 217 -2.72 -5.68 12.05
N GLY A 218 -3.39 -6.67 11.44
CA GLY A 218 -4.06 -7.75 12.20
C GLY A 218 -3.10 -8.86 12.65
N PRO A 219 -2.44 -9.58 11.74
CA PRO A 219 -1.58 -10.72 12.08
C PRO A 219 -0.36 -10.33 12.92
N LYS A 220 -0.07 -11.10 13.99
CA LYS A 220 1.13 -10.93 14.83
C LYS A 220 2.19 -11.95 14.46
N GLY A 221 3.45 -11.53 14.44
CA GLY A 221 4.61 -12.40 14.21
C GLY A 221 4.92 -12.71 12.74
N LEU A 222 4.25 -12.07 11.79
CA LEU A 222 4.65 -12.12 10.38
C LEU A 222 5.78 -11.11 10.13
N ALA A 223 6.85 -11.56 9.48
CA ALA A 223 7.94 -10.69 9.07
C ALA A 223 7.51 -9.77 7.92
N LEU A 224 7.98 -8.52 7.96
CA LEU A 224 7.82 -7.55 6.89
C LEU A 224 8.80 -7.89 5.76
N ALA A 225 8.32 -7.97 4.51
CA ALA A 225 9.13 -8.27 3.34
C ALA A 225 9.91 -7.05 2.85
N THR A 226 9.40 -5.83 3.02
CA THR A 226 10.17 -4.61 2.77
C THR A 226 11.02 -4.26 4.00
N PRO A 227 12.33 -4.06 3.82
CA PRO A 227 13.25 -3.73 4.92
C PRO A 227 13.00 -2.34 5.48
N GLU A 228 13.64 -2.05 6.61
CA GLU A 228 13.67 -0.69 7.14
C GLU A 228 14.42 0.24 6.17
N PRO A 229 13.91 1.45 5.88
CA PRO A 229 14.59 2.41 5.02
C PRO A 229 16.00 2.75 5.51
N VAL A 230 16.94 2.89 4.59
CA VAL A 230 18.34 3.24 4.90
C VAL A 230 18.51 4.71 5.29
N GLN A 231 19.56 5.01 6.05
CA GLN A 231 19.89 6.39 6.42
C GLN A 231 20.07 7.27 5.18
N GLY A 232 19.44 8.45 5.20
CA GLY A 232 19.42 9.36 4.05
C GLY A 232 18.36 9.03 2.99
N GLU A 233 17.46 8.06 3.23
CA GLU A 233 16.30 7.85 2.36
C GLU A 233 15.46 9.13 2.24
N LEU A 234 14.99 9.40 1.02
CA LEU A 234 14.21 10.58 0.71
C LEU A 234 12.73 10.22 0.60
N LEU A 235 11.87 11.10 1.11
CA LEU A 235 10.44 11.04 0.88
C LEU A 235 10.12 11.36 -0.59
N PRO A 236 8.96 10.91 -1.09
CA PRO A 236 8.40 11.41 -2.35
C PRO A 236 8.40 12.94 -2.39
N ALA A 237 8.60 13.48 -3.59
CA ALA A 237 8.52 14.91 -3.85
C ALA A 237 7.09 15.43 -3.64
N SER A 238 6.91 16.76 -3.63
CA SER A 238 5.58 17.38 -3.52
C SER A 238 4.59 16.82 -4.55
N ASP A 239 3.39 16.46 -4.08
CA ASP A 239 2.32 15.97 -4.95
C ASP A 239 1.89 17.02 -5.97
N ALA A 240 1.94 18.30 -5.62
CA ALA A 240 1.61 19.38 -6.53
C ALA A 240 2.55 19.43 -7.75
N ASP A 241 3.85 19.23 -7.54
CA ASP A 241 4.83 19.16 -8.65
C ASP A 241 4.69 17.84 -9.42
N TRP A 242 4.47 16.74 -8.71
CA TRP A 242 4.24 15.42 -9.30
C TRP A 242 3.05 15.43 -10.27
N PHE A 243 1.91 15.98 -9.87
CA PHE A 243 0.70 16.05 -10.70
C PHE A 243 0.87 16.94 -11.92
N ARG A 244 1.67 18.01 -11.81
CA ARG A 244 2.04 18.88 -12.95
C ARG A 244 3.12 18.26 -13.85
N GLY A 245 3.75 17.16 -13.43
CA GLY A 245 4.90 16.58 -14.12
C GLY A 245 6.12 17.51 -14.12
N ALA A 246 6.24 18.35 -13.09
CA ALA A 246 7.35 19.25 -12.83
C ALA A 246 8.43 18.57 -11.98
N LEU A 247 9.63 19.15 -11.95
CA LEU A 247 10.69 18.74 -11.03
C LEU A 247 10.34 19.23 -9.63
N GLY A 248 10.24 18.32 -8.67
CA GLY A 248 9.97 18.64 -7.27
C GLY A 248 11.19 18.47 -6.37
N THR A 249 11.10 19.01 -5.16
CA THR A 249 12.08 18.77 -4.09
C THR A 249 11.59 17.67 -3.15
N SER A 250 12.52 16.85 -2.66
CA SER A 250 12.25 15.77 -1.71
C SER A 250 12.86 16.11 -0.36
N GLN A 251 12.14 15.78 0.71
CA GLN A 251 12.63 15.93 2.08
C GLN A 251 13.23 14.61 2.58
N PRO A 252 14.22 14.62 3.49
CA PRO A 252 14.70 13.40 4.14
C PRO A 252 13.59 12.71 4.94
N LEU A 253 13.55 11.37 4.92
CA LEU A 253 12.66 10.58 5.78
C LEU A 253 13.01 10.77 7.26
N PHE A 254 14.30 10.70 7.58
CA PHE A 254 14.81 10.87 8.93
C PHE A 254 15.07 12.36 9.19
N THR A 255 14.24 12.94 10.05
CA THR A 255 14.38 14.32 10.53
C THR A 255 14.46 14.33 12.06
N MET A 256 15.12 15.35 12.61
CA MET A 256 15.21 15.57 14.06
C MET A 256 13.87 16.04 14.67
N GLY A 257 12.89 16.40 13.84
CA GLY A 257 11.53 16.77 14.24
C GLY A 257 10.66 17.16 13.04
N PHE A 258 9.35 17.20 13.25
CA PHE A 258 8.40 17.71 12.25
C PHE A 258 8.34 19.24 12.36
N SER A 259 9.01 19.95 11.45
CA SER A 259 8.96 21.42 11.41
C SER A 259 7.69 21.92 10.72
N THR A 260 7.20 23.08 11.11
CA THR A 260 6.07 23.78 10.47
C THR A 260 6.42 24.36 9.11
N ASP A 261 7.71 24.61 8.86
CA ASP A 261 8.20 25.35 7.69
C ASP A 261 8.55 24.43 6.50
N SER A 262 8.49 23.11 6.69
CA SER A 262 8.72 22.14 5.62
C SER A 262 7.38 21.69 5.05
N GLU A 263 7.06 22.14 3.84
CA GLU A 263 5.87 21.68 3.09
C GLU A 263 6.05 20.22 2.64
N VAL A 264 5.87 19.27 3.56
CA VAL A 264 5.83 17.84 3.23
C VAL A 264 4.48 17.52 2.59
N GLY A 265 4.53 17.09 1.32
CA GLY A 265 3.33 16.78 0.54
C GLY A 265 2.49 15.64 1.15
N PRO A 266 1.19 15.55 0.81
CA PRO A 266 0.26 14.56 1.37
C PRO A 266 0.77 13.11 1.28
N PHE A 267 1.20 12.64 0.10
CA PHE A 267 1.72 11.29 -0.06
C PHE A 267 3.03 11.05 0.70
N ALA A 268 3.90 12.05 0.78
CA ALA A 268 5.10 11.98 1.59
C ALA A 268 4.78 11.80 3.09
N ARG A 269 3.74 12.45 3.60
CA ARG A 269 3.27 12.22 4.98
C ARG A 269 2.64 10.84 5.17
N VAL A 270 1.94 10.31 4.16
CA VAL A 270 1.48 8.89 4.17
C VAL A 270 2.69 7.95 4.28
N CYS A 271 3.78 8.22 3.57
CA CYS A 271 5.02 7.46 3.64
C CYS A 271 5.67 7.54 5.04
N GLN A 272 5.72 8.73 5.64
CA GLN A 272 6.22 8.91 7.01
C GLN A 272 5.39 8.13 8.03
N ALA A 273 4.06 8.24 7.96
CA ALA A 273 3.15 7.51 8.85
C ALA A 273 3.31 5.99 8.67
N SER A 274 3.44 5.52 7.43
CA SER A 274 3.69 4.10 7.12
C SER A 274 5.04 3.60 7.65
N HIS A 275 6.10 4.40 7.54
CA HIS A 275 7.41 4.05 8.10
C HIS A 275 7.34 3.86 9.63
N ILE A 276 6.75 4.83 10.35
CA ILE A 276 6.61 4.73 11.81
C ILE A 276 5.68 3.57 12.19
N LEU A 277 4.61 3.32 11.42
CA LEU A 277 3.78 2.13 11.58
C LEU A 277 4.60 0.84 11.43
N GLY A 278 5.50 0.76 10.44
CA GLY A 278 6.43 -0.36 10.29
C GLY A 278 7.27 -0.60 11.56
N ARG A 279 7.78 0.47 12.17
CA ARG A 279 8.52 0.37 13.44
C ARG A 279 7.64 -0.13 14.59
N VAL A 280 6.39 0.34 14.70
CA VAL A 280 5.42 -0.17 15.69
C VAL A 280 5.15 -1.67 15.48
N LEU A 281 4.97 -2.10 14.23
CA LEU A 281 4.73 -3.51 13.90
C LEU A 281 5.95 -4.38 14.24
N SER A 282 7.15 -3.92 13.92
CA SER A 282 8.41 -4.58 14.30
C SER A 282 8.52 -4.67 15.82
N HIS A 283 8.36 -3.57 16.55
CA HIS A 283 8.36 -3.54 18.00
C HIS A 283 7.35 -4.53 18.62
N ARG A 284 6.10 -4.54 18.09
CA ARG A 284 5.04 -5.47 18.51
C ARG A 284 5.43 -6.94 18.31
N ASN A 285 6.15 -7.25 17.24
CA ASN A 285 6.59 -8.61 16.91
C ASN A 285 7.86 -9.02 17.68
N SER A 286 8.80 -8.10 17.92
CA SER A 286 10.07 -8.32 18.62
C SER A 286 9.95 -8.48 20.13
N LYS A 287 8.79 -8.18 20.75
CA LYS A 287 8.51 -8.49 22.18
C LYS A 287 8.74 -9.96 22.56
N ARG A 288 8.93 -10.85 21.58
CA ARG A 288 9.14 -12.29 21.75
C ARG A 288 10.62 -12.71 21.76
N ASP A 289 11.55 -11.82 21.43
CA ASP A 289 12.94 -12.18 21.11
C ASP A 289 13.93 -12.01 22.29
N GLY A 290 13.43 -12.00 23.53
CA GLY A 290 14.30 -12.01 24.72
C GLY A 290 15.08 -10.71 24.99
N MET A 291 14.66 -9.57 24.43
CA MET A 291 15.21 -8.26 24.82
C MET A 291 14.97 -7.95 26.29
N LEU A 292 15.89 -7.22 26.92
CA LEU A 292 15.71 -6.72 28.29
C LEU A 292 14.41 -5.92 28.38
N PRO A 293 13.54 -6.18 29.38
CA PRO A 293 12.25 -5.50 29.51
C PRO A 293 12.34 -3.97 29.45
N GLN A 294 13.43 -3.38 29.99
CA GLN A 294 13.65 -1.94 29.94
C GLN A 294 13.85 -1.40 28.52
N GLY A 295 14.64 -2.07 27.67
CA GLY A 295 14.89 -1.59 26.30
C GLY A 295 13.64 -1.60 25.43
N ILE A 296 12.75 -2.58 25.65
CA ILE A 296 11.43 -2.63 25.00
C ILE A 296 10.59 -1.42 25.42
N LEU A 297 10.59 -1.07 26.71
CA LEU A 297 9.81 0.07 27.23
C LEU A 297 10.37 1.41 26.74
N ASP A 298 11.70 1.56 26.68
CA ASP A 298 12.35 2.76 26.16
C ASP A 298 12.03 2.96 24.67
N GLU A 299 12.05 1.90 23.87
CA GLU A 299 11.63 1.95 22.47
C GLU A 299 10.15 2.33 22.34
N ALA A 300 9.28 1.77 23.18
CA ALA A 300 7.86 2.08 23.18
C ALA A 300 7.58 3.56 23.52
N ALA A 301 8.31 4.12 24.49
CA ALA A 301 8.24 5.53 24.84
C ALA A 301 8.74 6.43 23.69
N GLN A 302 9.81 6.02 22.99
CA GLN A 302 10.29 6.75 21.81
C GLN A 302 9.28 6.73 20.66
N LEU A 303 8.62 5.58 20.42
CA LEU A 303 7.58 5.44 19.41
C LEU A 303 6.35 6.30 19.75
N ASP A 304 5.92 6.33 21.01
CA ASP A 304 4.84 7.20 21.46
C ASP A 304 5.16 8.69 21.25
N ALA A 305 6.36 9.13 21.64
CA ALA A 305 6.80 10.50 21.44
C ALA A 305 6.82 10.88 19.94
N THR A 306 7.32 9.98 19.10
CA THR A 306 7.37 10.18 17.63
C THR A 306 5.97 10.26 17.02
N LEU A 307 5.07 9.35 17.42
CA LEU A 307 3.69 9.33 16.92
C LEU A 307 2.87 10.52 17.40
N THR A 308 3.07 10.95 18.65
CA THR A 308 2.43 12.16 19.18
C THR A 308 2.90 13.41 18.43
N ALA A 309 4.20 13.51 18.13
CA ALA A 309 4.73 14.61 17.33
C ALA A 309 4.18 14.60 15.89
N LEU A 310 4.08 13.41 15.27
CA LEU A 310 3.47 13.26 13.95
C LEU A 310 1.98 13.65 13.97
N ASP A 311 1.21 13.16 14.95
CA ASP A 311 -0.22 13.46 15.10
C ASP A 311 -0.48 14.98 15.22
N ALA A 312 0.38 15.69 15.96
CA ALA A 312 0.34 17.14 16.08
C ALA A 312 0.66 17.85 14.76
N HIS A 313 1.67 17.39 14.02
CA HIS A 313 2.01 17.91 12.70
C HIS A 313 0.85 17.71 11.70
N LEU A 314 0.24 16.52 11.68
CA LEU A 314 -0.89 16.22 10.80
C LEU A 314 -2.15 17.05 11.13
N ALA A 315 -2.33 17.45 12.39
CA ALA A 315 -3.44 18.33 12.80
C ALA A 315 -3.33 19.76 12.24
N GLN A 316 -2.15 20.17 11.81
CA GLN A 316 -1.87 21.52 11.31
C GLN A 316 -1.98 21.62 9.78
N ALA A 317 -2.21 20.51 9.08
CA ALA A 317 -2.32 20.48 7.62
C ALA A 317 -3.49 21.38 7.14
N SER A 318 -3.24 22.17 6.10
CA SER A 318 -4.27 22.99 5.47
C SER A 318 -5.28 22.12 4.72
N ALA A 319 -6.47 22.65 4.42
CA ALA A 319 -7.49 21.93 3.66
C ALA A 319 -6.96 21.42 2.30
N ASP A 320 -6.11 22.20 1.63
CA ASP A 320 -5.55 21.87 0.30
C ASP A 320 -4.46 20.79 0.35
N THR A 321 -3.88 20.55 1.53
CA THR A 321 -2.82 19.55 1.72
C THR A 321 -3.28 18.39 2.61
N ALA A 322 -4.52 18.40 3.10
CA ALA A 322 -5.02 17.39 4.00
C ALA A 322 -5.17 16.04 3.29
N SER A 323 -4.44 15.03 3.76
CA SER A 323 -4.75 13.63 3.47
C SER A 323 -5.52 13.07 4.66
N THR A 324 -6.42 12.14 4.40
CA THR A 324 -7.10 11.38 5.46
C THR A 324 -6.34 10.09 5.76
N VAL A 325 -5.53 9.62 4.80
CA VAL A 325 -4.80 8.35 4.88
C VAL A 325 -3.58 8.48 5.81
N ASP A 326 -2.87 9.60 5.80
CA ASP A 326 -1.74 9.84 6.73
C ASP A 326 -2.23 9.87 8.19
N VAL A 327 -3.34 10.56 8.46
CA VAL A 327 -4.02 10.59 9.76
C VAL A 327 -4.49 9.19 10.16
N ALA A 328 -5.08 8.43 9.24
CA ALA A 328 -5.50 7.06 9.49
C ALA A 328 -4.34 6.13 9.86
N LEU A 329 -3.24 6.16 9.09
CA LEU A 329 -2.04 5.35 9.36
C LEU A 329 -1.36 5.73 10.68
N CYS A 330 -1.27 7.03 10.98
CA CYS A 330 -0.75 7.51 12.27
C CYS A 330 -1.64 7.05 13.44
N THR A 331 -2.97 7.19 13.29
CA THR A 331 -3.93 6.80 14.33
C THR A 331 -3.89 5.30 14.60
N VAL A 332 -3.86 4.46 13.55
CA VAL A 332 -3.81 3.00 13.71
C VAL A 332 -2.48 2.51 14.29
N ALA A 333 -1.37 3.19 13.98
CA ALA A 333 -0.08 2.93 14.60
C ALA A 333 -0.12 3.21 16.11
N ARG A 334 -0.75 4.33 16.52
CA ARG A 334 -0.94 4.66 17.95
C ARG A 334 -1.85 3.65 18.66
N LEU A 335 -2.97 3.27 18.04
CA LEU A 335 -3.86 2.22 18.57
C LEU A 335 -3.08 0.92 18.80
N ASN A 336 -2.33 0.45 17.80
CA ASN A 336 -1.54 -0.78 17.89
C ASN A 336 -0.46 -0.73 18.97
N LEU A 337 0.21 0.42 19.13
CA LEU A 337 1.18 0.61 20.20
C LEU A 337 0.51 0.51 21.57
N PHE A 338 -0.56 1.29 21.80
CA PHE A 338 -1.22 1.38 23.10
C PHE A 338 -1.96 0.11 23.50
N GLN A 339 -2.64 -0.58 22.58
CA GLN A 339 -3.27 -1.88 22.84
C GLN A 339 -2.25 -2.92 23.33
N GLY A 340 -0.99 -2.80 22.90
CA GLY A 340 0.11 -3.67 23.34
C GLY A 340 0.54 -3.47 24.80
N TYR A 341 0.05 -2.42 25.48
CA TYR A 341 0.48 -2.02 26.83
C TYR A 341 -0.68 -1.61 27.76
N ALA A 342 -1.90 -1.43 27.24
CA ALA A 342 -3.07 -1.03 28.04
C ALA A 342 -3.54 -2.14 29.00
N CYS A 343 -3.49 -3.41 28.58
CA CYS A 343 -3.90 -4.54 29.40
C CYS A 343 -2.75 -5.09 30.26
N ILE A 344 -3.06 -5.44 31.51
CA ILE A 344 -2.16 -6.21 32.37
C ILE A 344 -2.24 -7.67 31.93
N GLN A 345 -1.11 -8.29 31.55
CA GLN A 345 -1.09 -9.75 31.37
C GLN A 345 -1.19 -10.42 32.75
N PRO A 346 -2.26 -11.19 33.04
CA PRO A 346 -2.34 -11.93 34.28
C PRO A 346 -1.31 -13.07 34.22
N GLY A 347 -0.31 -13.05 35.12
CA GLY A 347 0.70 -14.10 35.20
C GLY A 347 2.16 -13.64 35.07
N ALA A 348 2.45 -12.34 35.06
CA ALA A 348 3.82 -11.85 35.23
C ALA A 348 4.34 -12.25 36.62
N VAL A 349 5.16 -13.31 36.66
CA VAL A 349 5.83 -13.78 37.88
C VAL A 349 7.01 -12.84 38.14
N GLY A 350 6.81 -11.77 38.92
CA GLY A 350 7.88 -10.82 39.29
C GLY A 350 7.36 -9.46 39.78
N GLU A 351 8.25 -8.67 40.40
CA GLU A 351 7.97 -7.27 40.70
C GLU A 351 7.88 -6.47 39.41
N ARG A 352 6.77 -5.75 39.25
CA ARG A 352 6.51 -4.90 38.09
C ARG A 352 7.46 -3.71 38.07
N LEU A 353 8.07 -3.44 36.92
CA LEU A 353 8.95 -2.28 36.79
C LEU A 353 8.14 -0.98 36.83
N PRO A 354 8.65 0.11 37.43
CA PRO A 354 8.01 1.43 37.38
C PRO A 354 7.70 1.88 35.95
N ALA A 355 8.63 1.61 35.02
CA ALA A 355 8.47 1.94 33.60
C ALA A 355 7.29 1.21 32.93
N GLU A 356 6.95 -0.02 33.34
CA GLU A 356 5.78 -0.74 32.82
C GLU A 356 4.47 -0.11 33.28
N SER A 357 4.46 0.43 34.50
CA SER A 357 3.29 1.13 35.05
C SER A 357 3.10 2.48 34.36
N GLU A 358 4.19 3.21 34.10
CA GLU A 358 4.14 4.47 33.34
C GLU A 358 3.71 4.25 31.89
N MET A 359 4.25 3.24 31.20
CA MET A 359 3.83 2.93 29.82
C MET A 359 2.36 2.52 29.74
N GLN A 360 1.86 1.78 30.74
CA GLN A 360 0.43 1.45 30.81
C GLN A 360 -0.42 2.72 30.99
N LYS A 361 -0.08 3.60 31.95
CA LYS A 361 -0.80 4.86 32.16
C LYS A 361 -0.83 5.71 30.89
N THR A 362 0.31 5.83 30.21
CA THR A 362 0.43 6.53 28.94
C THR A 362 -0.47 5.91 27.87
N SER A 363 -0.49 4.58 27.77
CA SER A 363 -1.31 3.86 26.78
C SER A 363 -2.80 4.03 27.02
N VAL A 364 -3.27 3.88 28.27
CA VAL A 364 -4.68 4.09 28.62
C VAL A 364 -5.11 5.53 28.33
N ARG A 365 -4.28 6.51 28.71
CA ARG A 365 -4.54 7.93 28.40
C ARG A 365 -4.56 8.18 26.89
N GLY A 366 -3.64 7.57 26.15
CA GLY A 366 -3.54 7.68 24.70
C GLY A 366 -4.77 7.13 24.00
N LEU A 367 -5.25 5.95 24.38
CA LEU A 367 -6.50 5.36 23.86
C LEU A 367 -7.69 6.28 24.11
N LYS A 368 -7.86 6.77 25.35
CA LYS A 368 -8.94 7.71 25.69
C LYS A 368 -8.88 8.99 24.86
N GLN A 369 -7.68 9.54 24.63
CA GLN A 369 -7.48 10.73 23.81
C GLN A 369 -7.77 10.49 22.32
N ILE A 370 -7.42 9.31 21.79
CA ILE A 370 -7.78 8.93 20.42
C ILE A 370 -9.30 8.89 20.29
N ILE A 371 -9.98 8.16 21.17
CA ILE A 371 -11.45 8.00 21.12
C ILE A 371 -12.18 9.34 21.31
N ALA A 372 -11.76 10.18 22.25
CA ALA A 372 -12.45 11.43 22.55
C ALA A 372 -12.21 12.53 21.49
N VAL A 373 -11.06 12.53 20.82
CA VAL A 373 -10.64 13.66 19.96
C VAL A 373 -10.38 13.23 18.53
N ARG A 374 -9.37 12.37 18.30
CA ARG A 374 -8.88 12.08 16.95
C ARG A 374 -9.86 11.26 16.13
N ALA A 375 -10.44 10.23 16.74
CA ALA A 375 -11.37 9.30 16.12
C ALA A 375 -12.64 9.95 15.56
N PRO A 376 -13.41 10.78 16.30
CA PRO A 376 -14.58 11.43 15.76
C PRO A 376 -14.23 12.43 14.66
N THR A 377 -13.11 13.16 14.77
CA THR A 377 -12.63 14.04 13.69
C THR A 377 -12.31 13.26 12.42
N LEU A 378 -11.61 12.13 12.54
CA LEU A 378 -11.28 11.26 11.40
C LEU A 378 -12.55 10.74 10.73
N ALA A 379 -13.47 10.15 11.50
CA ALA A 379 -14.72 9.61 10.98
C ALA A 379 -15.59 10.69 10.30
N LEU A 380 -15.70 11.88 10.90
CA LEU A 380 -16.42 13.02 10.30
C LEU A 380 -15.78 13.49 9.00
N THR A 381 -14.45 13.54 8.92
CA THR A 381 -13.75 13.89 7.69
C THR A 381 -14.03 12.87 6.58
N VAL A 382 -14.01 11.57 6.89
CA VAL A 382 -14.38 10.51 5.93
C VAL A 382 -15.82 10.69 5.44
N LEU A 383 -16.77 10.92 6.35
CA LEU A 383 -18.17 11.14 6.01
C LEU A 383 -18.36 12.38 5.11
N ARG A 384 -17.68 13.50 5.43
CA ARG A 384 -17.72 14.73 4.63
C ARG A 384 -17.13 14.54 3.24
N GLN A 385 -15.97 13.88 3.14
CA GLN A 385 -15.31 13.61 1.86
C GLN A 385 -16.16 12.68 0.98
N GLY A 386 -16.71 11.60 1.54
CA GLY A 386 -17.54 10.68 0.76
C GLY A 386 -18.89 11.27 0.37
N ALA A 387 -19.40 12.29 1.08
CA ALA A 387 -20.57 13.04 0.63
C ALA A 387 -20.30 13.91 -0.63
N GLN A 388 -19.04 14.31 -0.85
CA GLN A 388 -18.62 15.04 -2.05
C GLN A 388 -18.21 14.10 -3.18
N ALA A 389 -17.44 13.05 -2.88
CA ALA A 389 -16.93 12.09 -3.84
C ALA A 389 -16.75 10.71 -3.20
N SER A 390 -17.77 9.84 -3.31
CA SER A 390 -17.72 8.46 -2.79
C SER A 390 -16.61 7.63 -3.41
N ASP A 391 -16.33 7.85 -4.70
CA ASP A 391 -15.37 7.09 -5.49
C ASP A 391 -13.91 7.51 -5.22
N GLY A 392 -13.68 8.52 -4.38
CA GLY A 392 -12.34 8.97 -3.98
C GLY A 392 -11.83 8.34 -2.68
N LEU A 393 -12.66 7.60 -1.93
CA LEU A 393 -12.28 7.12 -0.60
C LEU A 393 -11.37 5.88 -0.64
N SER A 394 -10.28 5.95 0.14
CA SER A 394 -9.27 4.89 0.23
C SER A 394 -9.72 3.71 1.10
N PRO A 395 -9.44 2.45 0.72
CA PRO A 395 -9.67 1.29 1.58
C PRO A 395 -8.75 1.27 2.81
N LEU A 396 -7.66 2.04 2.80
CA LEU A 396 -6.71 2.16 3.92
C LEU A 396 -7.31 2.85 5.15
N LEU A 397 -8.51 3.43 5.02
CA LEU A 397 -9.28 4.01 6.11
C LEU A 397 -10.05 2.95 6.93
N ILE A 398 -10.28 1.76 6.37
CA ILE A 398 -11.24 0.79 6.93
C ILE A 398 -10.74 0.19 8.24
N GLN A 399 -9.49 -0.28 8.28
CA GLN A 399 -8.95 -0.93 9.48
C GLN A 399 -8.96 0.00 10.69
N VAL A 400 -8.56 1.26 10.54
CA VAL A 400 -8.55 2.21 11.67
C VAL A 400 -9.95 2.52 12.18
N LEU A 401 -10.94 2.65 11.29
CA LEU A 401 -12.34 2.87 11.67
C LEU A 401 -12.92 1.65 12.39
N TYR A 402 -12.55 0.45 11.93
CA TYR A 402 -12.91 -0.79 12.61
C TYR A 402 -12.27 -0.88 13.99
N ASP A 403 -10.96 -0.61 14.11
CA ASP A 403 -10.24 -0.63 15.39
C ASP A 403 -10.84 0.39 16.38
N ILE A 404 -11.13 1.62 15.92
CA ILE A 404 -11.83 2.66 16.71
C ILE A 404 -13.18 2.13 17.22
N ALA A 405 -14.00 1.55 16.34
CA ALA A 405 -15.31 1.04 16.73
C ALA A 405 -15.19 -0.10 17.76
N THR A 406 -14.23 -1.02 17.58
CA THR A 406 -13.99 -2.09 18.55
C THR A 406 -13.50 -1.58 19.90
N GLU A 407 -12.64 -0.56 19.92
CA GLU A 407 -12.17 0.08 21.15
C GLU A 407 -13.30 0.82 21.88
N CYS A 408 -14.17 1.55 21.16
CA CYS A 408 -15.37 2.13 21.76
C CYS A 408 -16.27 1.06 22.39
N GLN A 409 -16.56 -0.04 21.68
CA GLN A 409 -17.37 -1.14 22.22
C GLN A 409 -16.76 -1.75 23.47
N TRP A 410 -15.43 -1.92 23.49
CA TRP A 410 -14.73 -2.45 24.66
C TRP A 410 -14.84 -1.48 25.85
N LEU A 411 -14.56 -0.19 25.67
CA LEU A 411 -14.67 0.83 26.72
C LEU A 411 -16.08 0.92 27.31
N ILE A 412 -17.11 0.91 26.46
CA ILE A 412 -18.52 0.96 26.88
C ILE A 412 -18.88 -0.26 27.73
N ARG A 413 -18.37 -1.46 27.38
CA ARG A 413 -18.64 -2.70 28.14
C ARG A 413 -17.97 -2.74 29.50
N GLU A 414 -16.76 -2.22 29.60
CA GLU A 414 -16.05 -2.11 30.88
C GLU A 414 -16.70 -1.06 31.82
N GLY A 415 -17.68 -0.29 31.32
CA GLY A 415 -18.32 0.79 32.09
C GLY A 415 -17.41 2.02 32.25
N GLU A 416 -16.35 2.12 31.45
CA GLU A 416 -15.46 3.26 31.43
C GLU A 416 -16.15 4.44 30.75
N ILE A 417 -16.36 5.53 31.50
CA ILE A 417 -16.95 6.76 30.97
C ILE A 417 -15.86 7.52 30.21
N VAL A 418 -15.80 7.31 28.90
CA VAL A 418 -15.05 8.15 27.97
C VAL A 418 -16.06 9.04 27.25
N GLU A 419 -15.95 10.35 27.44
CA GLU A 419 -16.85 11.33 26.82
C GLU A 419 -16.86 11.17 25.29
N GLY A 420 -18.05 11.00 24.72
CA GLY A 420 -18.23 10.86 23.28
C GLY A 420 -17.90 9.48 22.70
N ALA A 421 -17.69 8.43 23.52
CA ALA A 421 -17.43 7.07 23.02
C ALA A 421 -18.59 6.53 22.16
N ASP A 422 -19.84 6.67 22.60
CA ASP A 422 -21.03 6.27 21.83
C ASP A 422 -21.15 7.05 20.51
N THR A 423 -20.91 8.36 20.55
CA THR A 423 -20.92 9.20 19.35
C THR A 423 -19.84 8.77 18.37
N THR A 424 -18.63 8.50 18.87
CA THR A 424 -17.49 8.06 18.07
C THR A 424 -17.73 6.69 17.45
N LEU A 425 -18.34 5.76 18.20
CA LEU A 425 -18.75 4.45 17.70
C LEU A 425 -19.73 4.60 16.51
N ASN A 426 -20.77 5.42 16.69
CA ASN A 426 -21.75 5.65 15.63
C ASN A 426 -21.13 6.29 14.38
N LEU A 427 -20.28 7.31 14.55
CA LEU A 427 -19.56 7.94 13.45
C LEU A 427 -18.65 6.97 12.71
N ALA A 428 -17.90 6.13 13.44
CA ALA A 428 -17.03 5.12 12.84
C ALA A 428 -17.83 4.06 12.07
N ALA A 429 -18.96 3.60 12.63
CA ALA A 429 -19.86 2.67 11.97
C ALA A 429 -20.49 3.27 10.70
N ASP A 430 -20.91 4.54 10.73
CA ASP A 430 -21.46 5.23 9.56
C ASP A 430 -20.41 5.46 8.48
N ALA A 431 -19.17 5.79 8.85
CA ALA A 431 -18.05 5.88 7.92
C ALA A 431 -17.74 4.53 7.27
N LEU A 432 -17.80 3.42 8.03
CA LEU A 432 -17.67 2.07 7.50
C LEU A 432 -18.83 1.71 6.56
N LYS A 433 -20.07 2.09 6.88
CA LYS A 433 -21.23 1.90 5.98
C LYS A 433 -21.03 2.64 4.66
N LEU A 434 -20.53 3.88 4.70
CA LEU A 434 -20.21 4.65 3.51
C LEU A 434 -19.13 3.96 2.67
N LEU A 435 -18.01 3.55 3.29
CA LEU A 435 -16.94 2.81 2.62
C LEU A 435 -17.42 1.47 2.04
N SER A 436 -18.41 0.83 2.67
CA SER A 436 -18.97 -0.46 2.21
C SER A 436 -19.69 -0.38 0.88
N GLN A 437 -20.09 0.81 0.42
CA GLN A 437 -20.67 1.02 -0.89
C GLN A 437 -19.70 0.66 -2.03
N ARG A 438 -18.39 0.79 -1.77
CA ARG A 438 -17.32 0.43 -2.72
C ARG A 438 -16.53 -0.79 -2.26
N TRP A 439 -16.05 -0.77 -1.02
CA TRP A 439 -15.06 -1.71 -0.52
C TRP A 439 -15.71 -2.84 0.29
N SER A 440 -15.69 -4.06 -0.24
CA SER A 440 -16.33 -5.22 0.39
C SER A 440 -15.77 -5.54 1.77
N VAL A 441 -14.51 -5.16 2.05
CA VAL A 441 -13.90 -5.39 3.37
C VAL A 441 -14.58 -4.56 4.47
N ALA A 442 -15.08 -3.36 4.17
CA ALA A 442 -15.84 -2.57 5.14
C ALA A 442 -17.16 -3.25 5.54
N ALA A 443 -17.87 -3.87 4.58
CA ALA A 443 -19.06 -4.68 4.88
C ALA A 443 -18.73 -5.89 5.76
N LYS A 444 -17.56 -6.53 5.55
CA LYS A 444 -17.07 -7.62 6.42
C LYS A 444 -16.78 -7.10 7.84
N CYS A 445 -16.14 -5.95 7.98
CA CYS A 445 -15.88 -5.29 9.27
C CYS A 445 -17.18 -4.98 10.04
N LEU A 446 -18.20 -4.42 9.38
CA LEU A 446 -19.50 -4.15 10.00
C LEU A 446 -20.16 -5.43 10.55
N LYS A 447 -20.15 -6.52 9.79
CA LYS A 447 -20.67 -7.82 10.26
C LYS A 447 -19.90 -8.35 11.47
N LEU A 448 -18.62 -8.06 11.58
CA LEU A 448 -17.82 -8.42 12.76
C LEU A 448 -18.20 -7.57 13.97
N LEU A 449 -18.46 -6.26 13.78
CA LEU A 449 -18.93 -5.34 14.84
C LEU A 449 -20.33 -5.69 15.36
N GLU A 450 -21.22 -6.17 14.48
CA GLU A 450 -22.55 -6.65 14.87
C GLU A 450 -22.45 -7.93 15.71
N LYS A 451 -21.61 -8.88 15.27
CA LYS A 451 -21.37 -10.14 16.01
C LYS A 451 -20.75 -9.93 17.37
N SER A 452 -19.87 -8.92 17.50
CA SER A 452 -19.29 -8.62 18.80
C SER A 452 -20.33 -8.06 19.76
N GLY A 453 -21.48 -7.55 19.30
CA GLY A 453 -22.63 -7.09 20.11
C GLY A 453 -22.66 -5.59 20.36
N GLY A 454 -22.36 -4.75 19.37
CA GLY A 454 -22.36 -3.28 19.56
C GLY A 454 -22.85 -2.47 18.36
N LEU A 455 -23.81 -3.01 17.60
CA LEU A 455 -24.68 -2.28 16.68
C LEU A 455 -26.12 -2.79 16.84
#